data_AF-A0A1I7BTQ9-F1
#
_entry.id   AF-A0A1I7BTQ9-F1
#
_cell.length_a   1.000
_cell.length_b   1.000
_cell.length_c   1.000
_cell.angle_alpha   90.00
_cell.angle_beta   90.00
_cell.angle_gamma   90.00
#
_symmetry.space_group_name_H-M   'P 1'
#
loop_
_entity.id
_entity.type
_entity.pdbx_description
1 polymer ?
#
loop_
_entity_poly.entity_id
_entity_poly.type
_entity_poly.pdbx_seq_one_letter_code
_entity_poly.pdbx_strand_id
1 'polypeptide(L)'
;MTTKKTYHLVLFVLLSLIAIPAASGLLTGNYLWYQTLNVKGLQLFLIFVIIFFEFRLAEKKWLQILIGVIGGAVVLGYIFKLLQIQGTKELFLLGALLFPIPVLIKGVVNKGRGLLEFVVSLYIAAHATFMIYPHLDGLWKIDAGVLFAAWAASALLFFWGVLKKDRAY
;
A
#
# COMPACT_ATOMS: atom_id res chain seq x y z
N MET A 1 9.99 17.49 -8.78
CA MET A 1 8.64 17.82 -8.24
C MET A 1 7.51 17.13 -9.01
N THR A 2 7.65 16.90 -10.33
CA THR A 2 6.68 16.18 -11.18
C THR A 2 6.51 14.71 -10.81
N THR A 3 7.60 13.99 -10.52
CA THR A 3 7.59 12.55 -10.19
C THR A 3 6.77 12.18 -8.96
N LYS A 4 6.81 12.98 -7.88
CA LYS A 4 5.98 12.75 -6.68
C LYS A 4 4.48 12.94 -6.95
N LYS A 5 4.11 13.87 -7.82
CA LYS A 5 2.70 14.09 -8.19
C LYS A 5 2.16 12.96 -9.05
N THR A 6 2.93 12.56 -10.06
CA THR A 6 2.59 11.41 -10.91
C THR A 6 2.43 10.14 -10.08
N TYR A 7 3.29 9.92 -9.08
CA TYR A 7 3.15 8.81 -8.13
C TYR A 7 1.80 8.77 -7.44
N HIS A 8 1.42 9.86 -6.75
CA HIS A 8 0.16 9.87 -5.99
C HIS A 8 -1.08 9.85 -6.89
N LEU A 9 -0.99 10.36 -8.12
CA LEU A 9 -2.04 10.19 -9.13
C LEU A 9 -2.19 8.71 -9.53
N VAL A 10 -1.07 8.03 -9.83
CA VAL A 10 -1.08 6.61 -10.19
C VAL A 10 -1.65 5.77 -9.04
N LEU A 11 -1.19 6.02 -7.80
CA LEU A 11 -1.75 5.36 -6.64
C LEU A 11 -3.23 5.65 -6.46
N PHE A 12 -3.66 6.90 -6.60
CA PHE A 12 -5.06 7.27 -6.46
C PHE A 12 -5.95 6.54 -7.49
N VAL A 13 -5.51 6.46 -8.75
CA VAL A 13 -6.23 5.71 -9.79
C VAL A 13 -6.28 4.22 -9.46
N LEU A 14 -5.14 3.61 -9.11
CA LEU A 14 -5.07 2.18 -8.78
C LEU A 14 -5.90 1.83 -7.54
N LEU A 15 -5.81 2.64 -6.50
CA LEU A 15 -6.60 2.48 -5.29
C LEU A 15 -8.09 2.68 -5.58
N SER A 16 -8.48 3.57 -6.50
CA SER A 16 -9.89 3.73 -6.91
C SER A 16 -10.46 2.47 -7.55
N LEU A 17 -9.66 1.78 -8.38
CA LEU A 17 -10.05 0.52 -9.02
C LEU A 17 -10.32 -0.60 -8.01
N ILE A 18 -9.72 -0.53 -6.81
CA ILE A 18 -9.89 -1.53 -5.75
C ILE A 18 -10.92 -1.06 -4.70
N ALA A 19 -10.93 0.23 -4.38
CA ALA A 19 -11.79 0.85 -3.38
C ALA A 19 -13.27 0.85 -3.79
N ILE A 20 -13.58 1.08 -5.07
CA ILE A 20 -14.97 1.06 -5.57
C ILE A 20 -15.60 -0.33 -5.39
N PRO A 21 -14.96 -1.43 -5.83
CA PRO A 21 -15.43 -2.78 -5.53
C PRO A 21 -15.48 -3.10 -4.02
N ALA A 22 -14.47 -2.69 -3.26
CA ALA A 22 -14.43 -2.89 -1.81
C ALA A 22 -15.60 -2.19 -1.09
N ALA A 23 -15.98 -1.00 -1.53
CA ALA A 23 -17.12 -0.24 -0.99
C ALA A 23 -18.42 -0.99 -1.22
N SER A 24 -18.61 -1.52 -2.43
CA SER A 24 -19.77 -2.37 -2.76
C SER A 24 -19.85 -3.61 -1.86
N GLY A 25 -18.72 -4.28 -1.59
CA GLY A 25 -18.66 -5.43 -0.68
C GLY A 25 -19.00 -5.08 0.77
N LEU A 26 -18.52 -3.94 1.27
CA LEU A 26 -18.87 -3.47 2.62
C LEU A 26 -20.35 -3.11 2.75
N LEU A 27 -20.90 -2.37 1.78
CA LEU A 27 -22.29 -1.93 1.80
C LEU A 27 -23.28 -3.08 1.74
N THR A 28 -22.94 -4.15 1.01
CA THR A 28 -23.76 -5.36 0.90
C THR A 28 -23.50 -6.38 2.02
N GLY A 29 -22.51 -6.12 2.89
CA GLY A 29 -22.07 -7.07 3.91
C GLY A 29 -21.52 -8.38 3.33
N ASN A 30 -21.23 -8.42 2.02
CA ASN A 30 -20.90 -9.65 1.32
C ASN A 30 -19.38 -9.85 1.27
N TYR A 31 -18.89 -10.67 2.19
CA TYR A 31 -17.47 -11.06 2.27
C TYR A 31 -16.97 -11.74 0.98
N LEU A 32 -17.80 -12.59 0.36
CA LEU A 32 -17.44 -13.25 -0.89
C LEU A 32 -17.31 -12.23 -2.02
N TRP A 33 -18.16 -11.22 -2.07
CA TRP A 33 -18.05 -10.11 -3.03
C TRP A 33 -16.74 -9.32 -2.83
N TYR A 34 -16.39 -9.02 -1.58
CA TYR A 34 -15.10 -8.41 -1.22
C TYR A 34 -13.91 -9.24 -1.69
N GLN A 35 -13.95 -10.57 -1.52
CA GLN A 35 -12.89 -11.47 -1.99
C GLN A 35 -12.84 -11.66 -3.51
N THR A 36 -14.00 -11.77 -4.16
CA THR A 36 -14.09 -12.10 -5.60
C THR A 36 -13.65 -10.93 -6.46
N LEU A 37 -13.93 -9.70 -6.00
CA LEU A 37 -13.47 -8.48 -6.65
C LEU A 37 -12.03 -8.10 -6.29
N ASN A 38 -11.45 -8.73 -5.27
CA ASN A 38 -10.04 -8.64 -4.94
C ASN A 38 -9.21 -9.46 -5.94
N VAL A 39 -9.00 -8.91 -7.13
CA VAL A 39 -8.13 -9.51 -8.14
C VAL A 39 -6.72 -9.55 -7.56
N LYS A 40 -6.29 -10.72 -7.07
CA LYS A 40 -4.97 -10.94 -6.42
C LYS A 40 -3.81 -10.34 -7.22
N GLY A 41 -3.90 -10.36 -8.54
CA GLY A 41 -2.93 -9.73 -9.45
C GLY A 41 -2.89 -8.20 -9.35
N LEU A 42 -4.04 -7.54 -9.24
CA LEU A 42 -4.12 -6.08 -9.10
C LEU A 42 -3.56 -5.62 -7.74
N GLN A 43 -3.75 -6.42 -6.69
CA GLN A 43 -3.20 -6.13 -5.36
C GLN A 43 -1.69 -6.29 -5.31
N LEU A 44 -1.16 -7.36 -5.89
CA LEU A 44 0.29 -7.53 -6.06
C LEU A 44 0.88 -6.37 -6.86
N PHE A 45 0.21 -5.95 -7.94
CA PHE A 45 0.62 -4.79 -8.72
C PHE A 45 0.61 -3.51 -7.88
N LEU A 46 -0.43 -3.26 -7.10
CA LEU A 46 -0.49 -2.10 -6.20
C LEU A 46 0.64 -2.13 -5.16
N ILE A 47 0.90 -3.27 -4.51
CA ILE A 47 2.00 -3.44 -3.56
C ILE A 47 3.34 -3.14 -4.23
N PHE A 48 3.56 -3.69 -5.43
CA PHE A 48 4.77 -3.42 -6.22
C PHE A 48 4.91 -1.94 -6.55
N VAL A 49 3.83 -1.26 -6.96
CA VAL A 49 3.84 0.17 -7.25
C VAL A 49 4.22 0.97 -6.00
N ILE A 50 3.61 0.70 -4.84
CA ILE A 50 3.95 1.37 -3.58
C ILE A 50 5.45 1.18 -3.29
N ILE A 51 5.94 -0.06 -3.29
CA ILE A 51 7.35 -0.38 -3.01
C ILE A 51 8.30 0.32 -3.99
N PHE A 52 8.02 0.23 -5.29
CA PHE A 52 8.85 0.82 -6.34
C PHE A 52 8.99 2.33 -6.18
N PHE A 53 7.90 3.03 -5.87
CA PHE A 53 7.94 4.47 -5.68
C PHE A 53 8.58 4.87 -4.35
N GLU A 54 8.29 4.16 -3.26
CA GLU A 54 8.97 4.36 -1.98
C GLU A 54 10.50 4.22 -2.13
N PHE A 55 10.94 3.22 -2.91
CA PHE A 55 12.34 3.02 -3.26
C PHE A 55 12.90 4.19 -4.09
N ARG A 56 12.20 4.60 -5.16
CA ARG A 56 12.66 5.68 -6.06
C ARG A 56 12.69 7.05 -5.39
N LEU A 57 11.83 7.29 -4.41
CA LEU A 57 11.69 8.58 -3.72
C LEU A 57 12.55 8.70 -2.46
N ALA A 58 13.22 7.64 -2.01
CA ALA A 58 14.16 7.71 -0.91
C ALA A 58 15.45 8.44 -1.34
N GLU A 59 15.80 9.52 -0.64
CA GLU A 59 16.95 10.37 -0.98
C GLU A 59 18.30 9.77 -0.54
N LYS A 60 18.28 8.92 0.49
CA LYS A 60 19.48 8.28 1.05
C LYS A 60 19.64 6.86 0.49
N LYS A 61 20.86 6.52 0.03
CA LYS A 61 21.17 5.19 -0.52
C LYS A 61 20.86 4.04 0.45
N TRP A 62 21.22 4.18 1.73
CA TRP A 62 20.95 3.14 2.73
C TRP A 62 19.44 2.87 2.91
N LEU A 63 18.62 3.92 2.76
CA LEU A 63 17.17 3.82 2.87
C LEU A 63 16.56 3.18 1.62
N GLN A 64 17.10 3.47 0.43
CA GLN A 64 16.77 2.75 -0.80
C GLN A 64 17.06 1.25 -0.65
N ILE A 65 18.25 0.88 -0.13
CA ILE A 65 18.61 -0.53 0.11
C ILE A 65 17.62 -1.17 1.10
N LEU A 66 17.31 -0.50 2.21
CA LEU A 66 16.38 -1.01 3.21
C LEU A 66 14.97 -1.25 2.62
N ILE A 67 14.43 -0.29 1.88
CA ILE A 67 13.13 -0.40 1.20
C ILE A 67 13.18 -1.50 0.13
N GLY A 68 14.28 -1.61 -0.62
CA GLY A 68 14.46 -2.61 -1.67
C GLY A 68 14.52 -4.04 -1.13
N VAL A 69 15.24 -4.25 -0.02
CA VAL A 69 15.35 -5.57 0.63
C VAL A 69 14.01 -5.99 1.23
N ILE A 70 13.38 -5.12 2.04
CA ILE A 70 12.10 -5.44 2.68
C ILE A 70 11.00 -5.57 1.62
N GLY A 71 10.94 -4.64 0.67
CA GLY A 71 9.97 -4.67 -0.42
C GLY A 71 10.14 -5.87 -1.35
N GLY A 72 11.39 -6.25 -1.65
CA GLY A 72 11.68 -7.49 -2.38
C GLY A 72 11.18 -8.73 -1.65
N ALA A 73 11.39 -8.79 -0.33
CA ALA A 73 10.86 -9.87 0.51
C ALA A 73 9.32 -9.91 0.52
N VAL A 74 8.64 -8.76 0.54
CA VAL A 74 7.18 -8.67 0.43
C VAL A 74 6.68 -9.22 -0.91
N VAL A 75 7.28 -8.77 -2.02
CA VAL A 75 6.87 -9.21 -3.37
C VAL A 75 7.11 -10.70 -3.56
N LEU A 76 8.30 -11.20 -3.19
CA LEU A 76 8.64 -12.62 -3.25
C LEU A 76 7.72 -13.45 -2.36
N GLY A 77 7.47 -13.00 -1.13
CA GLY A 77 6.55 -13.66 -0.20
C GLY A 77 5.12 -13.74 -0.74
N TYR A 78 4.64 -12.68 -1.40
CA TYR A 78 3.33 -12.68 -2.07
C TYR A 78 3.30 -13.70 -3.22
N ILE A 79 4.34 -13.74 -4.06
CA ILE A 79 4.44 -14.70 -5.17
C ILE A 79 4.46 -16.14 -4.63
N PHE A 80 5.28 -16.44 -3.63
CA PHE A 80 5.34 -17.77 -3.03
C PHE A 80 4.02 -18.20 -2.41
N LYS A 81 3.28 -17.26 -1.83
CA LYS A 81 1.92 -17.50 -1.35
C LYS A 81 0.95 -17.85 -2.49
N LEU A 82 1.03 -17.18 -3.63
CA LEU A 82 0.23 -17.53 -4.81
C LEU A 82 0.56 -18.94 -5.32
N LEU A 83 1.84 -19.31 -5.26
CA LEU A 83 2.33 -20.65 -5.63
C LEU A 83 2.13 -21.72 -4.55
N GLN A 84 1.52 -21.37 -3.40
CA GLN A 84 1.25 -22.28 -2.28
C GLN A 84 2.50 -22.97 -1.68
N ILE A 85 3.67 -22.33 -1.74
CA ILE A 85 4.91 -22.88 -1.17
C ILE A 85 4.84 -22.84 0.37
N GLN A 86 4.97 -23.99 1.04
CA GLN A 86 4.87 -24.10 2.50
C GLN A 86 6.03 -23.37 3.21
N GLY A 87 5.77 -22.79 4.39
CA GLY A 87 6.77 -22.07 5.22
C GLY A 87 7.15 -20.66 4.76
N THR A 88 6.50 -20.12 3.73
CA THR A 88 6.78 -18.78 3.19
C THR A 88 5.77 -17.71 3.61
N LYS A 89 4.69 -18.11 4.29
CA LYS A 89 3.61 -17.20 4.71
C LYS A 89 4.10 -16.21 5.75
N GLU A 90 4.96 -16.68 6.64
CA GLU A 90 5.55 -15.94 7.75
C GLU A 90 6.56 -14.90 7.24
N LEU A 91 7.32 -15.22 6.17
CA LEU A 91 8.23 -14.29 5.51
C LEU A 91 7.49 -13.14 4.83
N PHE A 92 6.37 -13.44 4.16
CA PHE A 92 5.50 -12.40 3.60
C PHE A 92 4.92 -11.50 4.69
N LEU A 93 4.39 -12.09 5.78
CA LEU A 93 3.84 -11.34 6.90
C LEU A 93 4.89 -10.42 7.53
N LEU A 94 6.06 -10.97 7.85
CA LEU A 94 7.13 -10.24 8.50
C LEU A 94 7.62 -9.09 7.63
N GLY A 95 7.86 -9.33 6.33
CA GLY A 95 8.22 -8.27 5.40
C GLY A 95 7.16 -7.18 5.32
N ALA A 96 5.89 -7.56 5.24
CA ALA A 96 4.77 -6.63 5.10
C ALA A 96 4.57 -5.77 6.36
N LEU A 97 4.75 -6.36 7.54
CA LEU A 97 4.66 -5.65 8.83
C LEU A 97 5.85 -4.72 9.06
N LEU A 98 7.04 -5.07 8.56
CA LEU A 98 8.23 -4.24 8.68
C LEU A 98 8.26 -3.10 7.66
N PHE A 99 7.62 -3.25 6.49
CA PHE A 99 7.68 -2.26 5.41
C PHE A 99 7.24 -0.84 5.76
N PRO A 100 6.23 -0.60 6.64
CA PRO A 100 5.89 0.75 7.06
C PRO A 100 7.00 1.49 7.83
N ILE A 101 7.92 0.76 8.48
CA ILE A 101 9.01 1.34 9.28
C ILE A 101 9.97 2.20 8.44
N PRO A 102 10.59 1.71 7.35
CA PRO A 102 11.44 2.54 6.51
C PRO A 102 10.70 3.70 5.85
N VAL A 103 9.40 3.56 5.57
CA VAL A 103 8.56 4.67 5.04
C VAL A 103 8.40 5.77 6.10
N LEU A 104 8.16 5.40 7.36
CA LEU A 104 8.10 6.35 8.46
C LEU A 104 9.45 7.06 8.67
N ILE A 105 10.55 6.30 8.67
CA ILE A 105 11.91 6.84 8.78
C ILE A 105 12.20 7.83 7.64
N LYS A 106 11.85 7.47 6.40
CA LYS A 106 11.93 8.37 5.23
C LYS A 106 11.19 9.68 5.49
N GLY A 107 9.98 9.57 6.03
CA GLY A 107 9.13 10.70 6.40
C GLY A 107 9.81 11.69 7.35
N VAL A 108 10.45 11.16 8.40
CA VAL A 108 11.20 11.94 9.39
C VAL A 108 12.44 12.56 8.77
N VAL A 109 13.25 11.77 8.07
CA VAL A 109 14.52 12.21 7.46
C VAL A 109 14.30 13.31 6.42
N ASN A 110 13.27 13.19 5.60
CA ASN A 110 13.03 14.13 4.49
C ASN A 110 12.17 15.35 4.89
N LYS A 111 11.82 15.49 6.19
CA LYS A 111 10.90 16.54 6.71
C LYS A 111 9.64 16.68 5.83
N GLY A 112 9.14 15.54 5.35
CA GLY A 112 8.10 15.45 4.34
C GLY A 112 6.73 15.13 4.94
N ARG A 113 5.78 14.79 4.06
CA ARG A 113 4.45 14.31 4.46
C ARG A 113 4.48 12.82 4.83
N GLY A 114 5.44 12.45 5.68
CA GLY A 114 5.74 11.08 6.07
C GLY A 114 4.55 10.33 6.65
N LEU A 115 3.65 11.03 7.34
CA LEU A 115 2.45 10.43 7.93
C LEU A 115 1.47 9.91 6.86
N LEU A 116 1.26 10.66 5.77
CA LEU A 116 0.34 10.23 4.71
C LEU A 116 0.94 9.10 3.87
N GLU A 117 2.26 9.14 3.62
CA GLU A 117 2.99 8.05 2.96
C GLU A 117 3.00 6.78 3.83
N PHE A 118 3.09 6.94 5.16
CA PHE A 118 2.96 5.85 6.13
C PHE A 118 1.55 5.23 6.10
N VAL A 119 0.49 6.04 6.02
CA VAL A 119 -0.88 5.52 5.87
C VAL A 119 -1.02 4.68 4.58
N VAL A 120 -0.38 5.10 3.49
CA VAL A 120 -0.35 4.31 2.25
C VAL A 120 0.42 3.00 2.43
N SER A 121 1.54 2.99 3.15
CA SER A 121 2.33 1.77 3.36
C SER A 121 1.66 0.78 4.33
N LEU A 122 0.82 1.25 5.26
CA LEU A 122 0.02 0.41 6.14
C LEU A 122 -0.94 -0.52 5.38
N TYR A 123 -1.35 -0.15 4.17
CA TYR A 123 -2.14 -1.03 3.30
C TYR A 123 -1.45 -2.38 3.07
N ILE A 124 -0.12 -2.38 2.88
CA ILE A 124 0.65 -3.62 2.66
C ILE A 124 0.57 -4.53 3.89
N ALA A 125 0.71 -3.97 5.08
CA ALA A 125 0.64 -4.70 6.34
C ALA A 125 -0.76 -5.27 6.61
N ALA A 126 -1.80 -4.43 6.47
CA ALA A 126 -3.20 -4.83 6.66
C ALA A 126 -3.60 -5.94 5.68
N HIS A 127 -3.24 -5.76 4.41
CA HIS A 127 -3.54 -6.71 3.35
C HIS A 127 -2.83 -8.05 3.56
N ALA A 128 -1.55 -8.03 3.94
CA ALA A 128 -0.81 -9.25 4.25
C ALA A 128 -1.43 -10.02 5.40
N THR A 129 -1.86 -9.31 6.45
CA THR A 129 -2.50 -9.88 7.64
C THR A 129 -3.83 -10.53 7.25
N PHE A 130 -4.69 -9.82 6.51
CA PHE A 130 -5.96 -10.36 6.02
C PHE A 130 -5.75 -11.61 5.16
N MET A 131 -4.80 -11.59 4.24
CA MET A 131 -4.57 -12.74 3.38
C MET A 131 -4.08 -13.98 4.16
N ILE A 132 -3.31 -13.82 5.24
CA ILE A 132 -2.75 -14.95 6.00
C ILE A 132 -3.78 -15.51 6.98
N TYR A 133 -4.59 -14.64 7.57
CA TYR A 133 -5.61 -15.02 8.53
C TYR A 133 -7.03 -14.70 8.01
N PRO A 134 -7.44 -15.20 6.82
CA PRO A 134 -8.72 -14.82 6.21
C PRO A 134 -9.94 -15.34 6.96
N HIS A 135 -9.74 -16.21 7.95
CA HIS A 135 -10.76 -16.80 8.81
C HIS A 135 -11.05 -15.95 10.06
N LEU A 136 -10.24 -14.92 10.35
CA LEU A 136 -10.50 -14.03 11.48
C LEU A 136 -11.55 -13.00 11.07
N ASP A 137 -12.72 -13.10 11.68
CA ASP A 137 -13.82 -12.18 11.46
C ASP A 137 -13.40 -10.73 11.71
N GLY A 138 -13.73 -9.86 10.74
CA GLY A 138 -13.44 -8.43 10.81
C GLY A 138 -12.12 -7.99 10.19
N LEU A 139 -11.15 -8.88 9.92
CA LEU A 139 -9.89 -8.47 9.28
C LEU A 139 -10.09 -7.89 7.87
N TRP A 140 -11.09 -8.37 7.14
CA TRP A 140 -11.44 -7.84 5.82
C TRP A 140 -12.01 -6.41 5.89
N LYS A 141 -12.67 -6.05 7.00
CA LYS A 141 -13.14 -4.67 7.26
C LYS A 141 -11.98 -3.76 7.60
N ILE A 142 -10.97 -4.27 8.31
CA ILE A 142 -9.74 -3.54 8.60
C ILE A 142 -8.95 -3.31 7.30
N ASP A 143 -8.76 -4.36 6.48
CA ASP A 143 -8.12 -4.26 5.17
C ASP A 143 -8.82 -3.22 4.28
N ALA A 144 -10.16 -3.28 4.20
CA ALA A 144 -10.95 -2.31 3.47
C ALA A 144 -10.81 -0.89 4.06
N GLY A 145 -10.87 -0.74 5.39
CA GLY A 145 -10.72 0.55 6.06
C GLY A 145 -9.35 1.19 5.79
N VAL A 146 -8.28 0.40 5.82
CA VAL A 146 -6.92 0.86 5.51
C VAL A 146 -6.79 1.16 4.01
N LEU A 147 -7.43 0.40 3.13
CA LEU A 147 -7.53 0.69 1.70
C LEU A 147 -8.18 2.07 1.46
N PHE A 148 -9.30 2.39 2.11
CA PHE A 148 -9.93 3.71 2.00
C PHE A 148 -9.07 4.82 2.59
N ALA A 149 -8.38 4.56 3.70
CA ALA A 149 -7.45 5.52 4.28
C ALA A 149 -6.26 5.81 3.33
N ALA A 150 -5.68 4.79 2.71
CA ALA A 150 -4.62 4.91 1.71
C ALA A 150 -5.11 5.64 0.45
N TRP A 151 -6.35 5.36 0.01
CA TRP A 151 -7.00 6.04 -1.11
C TRP A 151 -7.17 7.54 -0.83
N ALA A 152 -7.74 7.89 0.33
CA ALA A 152 -7.93 9.27 0.76
C ALA A 152 -6.58 9.99 0.95
N ALA A 153 -5.59 9.34 1.55
CA ALA A 153 -4.25 9.88 1.71
C ALA A 153 -3.58 10.17 0.35
N SER A 154 -3.72 9.26 -0.62
CA SER A 154 -3.20 9.45 -1.98
C SER A 154 -3.88 10.61 -2.70
N ALA A 155 -5.22 10.73 -2.56
CA ALA A 155 -5.97 11.85 -3.09
C ALA A 155 -5.49 13.18 -2.49
N LEU A 156 -5.38 13.26 -1.16
CA LEU A 156 -4.90 14.46 -0.45
C LEU A 156 -3.47 14.83 -0.88
N LEU A 157 -2.56 13.85 -0.97
CA LEU A 157 -1.18 14.10 -1.41
C LEU A 157 -1.13 14.66 -2.83
N PHE A 158 -1.95 14.15 -3.73
CA PHE A 158 -2.10 14.63 -5.10
C PHE A 158 -2.69 16.05 -5.15
N PHE A 159 -3.92 16.24 -4.66
CA PHE A 159 -4.65 17.52 -4.76
C PHE A 159 -4.00 18.66 -3.96
N TRP A 160 -3.42 18.37 -2.79
CA TRP A 160 -2.63 19.37 -2.06
C TRP A 160 -1.40 19.81 -2.87
N GLY A 161 -0.78 18.86 -3.59
CA GLY A 161 0.32 19.17 -4.50
C GLY A 161 -0.09 20.08 -5.66
N VAL A 162 -1.34 19.98 -6.12
CA VAL A 162 -1.93 20.84 -7.15
C VAL A 162 -2.21 22.24 -6.57
N LEU A 163 -2.98 22.33 -5.48
CA LEU A 163 -3.43 23.59 -4.88
C LEU A 163 -2.30 24.53 -4.41
N LYS A 164 -1.14 24.00 -3.99
CA LYS A 164 0.01 24.84 -3.61
C LYS A 164 0.73 25.49 -4.80
N LYS A 165 0.58 24.95 -6.01
CA LYS A 165 1.24 25.49 -7.21
C LYS A 165 0.48 26.69 -7.78
N ASP A 166 -0.84 26.74 -7.56
CA ASP A 166 -1.71 27.79 -8.08
C ASP A 166 -1.73 29.06 -7.20
N ARG A 167 -1.23 29.00 -5.96
CA ARG A 167 -1.07 30.18 -5.08
C ARG A 167 0.27 30.90 -5.23
N ALA A 168 1.14 30.46 -6.15
CA ALA A 168 2.44 31.07 -6.42
C ALA A 168 2.43 31.96 -7.68
N TYR A 169 1.23 32.26 -8.21
CA TYR A 169 0.97 33.21 -9.28
C TYR A 169 0.09 34.33 -8.75
#